data_AF-A0A7Y6XKV8-F1
#
_entry.id   AF-A0A7Y6XKV8-F1
#
_cell.length_a   1.000
_cell.length_b   1.000
_cell.length_c   1.000
_cell.angle_alpha   90.00
_cell.angle_beta   90.00
_cell.angle_gamma   90.00
#
_symmetry.space_group_name_H-M   'P 1'
#
loop_
_entity.id
_entity.type
_entity.pdbx_description
1 polymer ?
#
loop_
_entity_poly.entity_id
_entity_poly.type
_entity_poly.pdbx_seq_one_letter_code
_entity_poly.pdbx_strand_id
1 'polypeptide(L)'
;MSSLNANEMNTALAQRLLAIFERNRDRKYAAATEAKKKKPKPAEESADDADHVDGNALPRGVLGKDSSYAQNGSDYIASLDGRDVYRVFDHSYLDEIRDLVRQTAEFPGGPPENFNPRAKDKEKKPALQKYPYAWEAHHILPGSAFYYELKDGPAFTYKQLRLILQSEYNLNHGHNIIMLPDQAWAVPIHALLQHPGDHPLYTQQVMEEMKAISRKLQKEIDAHKDHSALATRIFEHLKNLEEKYWDVLVELSRAVVESVTKGKQYVHEFVRYAPKDTKAKSRYDWGSLY
;
A
#
# COMPACT_ATOMS: atom_id res chain seq x y z
N MET A 1 -18.39 -23.73 15.35
CA MET A 1 -18.06 -22.78 14.26
C MET A 1 -17.97 -21.41 14.90
N SER A 2 -16.77 -20.85 15.00
CA SER A 2 -16.53 -19.61 15.75
C SER A 2 -16.78 -18.41 14.85
N SER A 3 -17.75 -17.57 15.23
CA SER A 3 -18.07 -16.28 14.62
C SER A 3 -17.19 -15.20 15.26
N LEU A 4 -16.03 -14.94 14.68
CA LEU A 4 -15.19 -13.80 15.05
C LEU A 4 -15.16 -12.82 13.88
N ASN A 5 -15.27 -11.52 14.18
CA ASN A 5 -15.23 -10.42 13.21
C ASN A 5 -13.78 -10.24 12.69
N ALA A 6 -13.59 -9.70 11.48
CA ALA A 6 -12.28 -9.47 10.85
C ALA A 6 -11.23 -8.76 11.75
N ASN A 7 -11.63 -7.85 12.64
CA ASN A 7 -10.75 -7.24 13.66
C ASN A 7 -10.30 -8.24 14.74
N GLU A 8 -11.17 -9.17 15.15
CA GLU A 8 -10.84 -10.25 16.08
C GLU A 8 -9.98 -11.33 15.39
N MET A 9 -10.21 -11.59 14.09
CA MET A 9 -9.35 -12.45 13.28
C MET A 9 -7.95 -11.86 13.06
N ASN A 10 -7.82 -10.55 12.88
CA ASN A 10 -6.52 -9.87 12.73
C ASN A 10 -5.72 -9.83 14.04
N THR A 11 -6.40 -9.67 15.18
CA THR A 11 -5.77 -9.74 16.51
C THR A 11 -5.38 -11.18 16.85
N ALA A 12 -6.25 -12.14 16.56
CA ALA A 12 -5.97 -13.56 16.77
C ALA A 12 -4.85 -14.06 15.84
N LEU A 13 -4.81 -13.61 14.58
CA LEU A 13 -3.72 -13.95 13.64
C LEU A 13 -2.40 -13.30 14.09
N ALA A 14 -2.40 -12.03 14.49
CA ALA A 14 -1.22 -11.37 15.03
C ALA A 14 -0.69 -12.06 16.31
N GLN A 15 -1.58 -12.43 17.23
CA GLN A 15 -1.22 -13.21 18.43
C GLN A 15 -0.73 -14.62 18.07
N ARG A 16 -1.30 -15.26 17.05
CA ARG A 16 -0.87 -16.59 16.58
C ARG A 16 0.49 -16.53 15.90
N LEU A 17 0.76 -15.46 15.14
CA LEU A 17 2.06 -15.18 14.54
C LEU A 17 3.11 -14.87 15.62
N LEU A 18 2.75 -14.10 16.66
CA LEU A 18 3.60 -13.85 17.82
C LEU A 18 3.90 -15.16 18.59
N ALA A 19 2.90 -16.02 18.80
CA ALA A 19 3.09 -17.31 19.46
C ALA A 19 3.86 -18.34 18.60
N ILE A 20 3.77 -18.25 17.28
CA ILE A 20 4.62 -19.03 16.36
C ILE A 20 6.06 -18.50 16.41
N PHE A 21 6.24 -17.18 16.46
CA PHE A 21 7.52 -16.51 16.62
C PHE A 21 8.21 -16.91 17.93
N GLU A 22 7.52 -16.85 19.07
CA GLU A 22 8.06 -17.27 20.38
C GLU A 22 8.46 -18.75 20.37
N ARG A 23 7.61 -19.63 19.83
CA ARG A 23 7.94 -21.07 19.71
C ARG A 23 9.14 -21.35 18.81
N ASN A 24 9.28 -20.64 17.69
CA ASN A 24 10.40 -20.82 16.78
C ASN A 24 11.70 -20.24 17.37
N ARG A 25 11.61 -19.11 18.06
CA ARG A 25 12.70 -18.51 18.84
C ARG A 25 13.20 -19.49 19.91
N ASP A 26 12.29 -20.04 20.70
CA ASP A 26 12.63 -20.94 21.81
C ASP A 26 13.20 -22.28 21.30
N ARG A 27 12.68 -22.80 20.17
CA ARG A 27 13.28 -23.96 19.47
C ARG A 27 14.68 -23.67 18.95
N LYS A 28 14.93 -22.48 18.41
CA LYS A 28 16.26 -22.06 17.93
C LYS A 28 17.25 -21.93 19.09
N TYR A 29 16.84 -21.37 20.22
CA TYR A 29 17.67 -21.30 21.42
C TYR A 29 17.89 -22.67 22.07
N ALA A 30 16.89 -23.55 22.10
CA ALA A 30 17.04 -24.93 22.57
C ALA A 30 18.01 -25.72 21.67
N ALA A 31 17.89 -25.61 20.35
CA ALA A 31 18.80 -26.23 19.39
C ALA A 31 20.23 -25.69 19.49
N ALA A 32 20.41 -24.38 19.73
CA ALA A 32 21.71 -23.78 19.99
C ALA A 32 22.31 -24.25 21.33
N THR A 33 21.48 -24.47 22.34
CA THR A 33 21.91 -24.98 23.66
C THR A 33 22.29 -26.46 23.60
N GLU A 34 21.60 -27.26 22.77
CA GLU A 34 21.98 -28.64 22.49
C GLU A 34 23.23 -28.75 21.60
N ALA A 35 23.41 -27.85 20.64
CA ALA A 35 24.62 -27.76 19.83
C ALA A 35 25.85 -27.40 20.69
N LYS A 36 25.70 -26.52 21.70
CA LYS A 36 26.75 -26.18 22.68
C LYS A 36 27.19 -27.37 23.57
N LYS A 37 26.40 -28.45 23.67
CA LYS A 37 26.78 -29.67 24.42
C LYS A 37 27.71 -30.61 23.64
N LYS A 38 27.91 -30.41 22.34
CA LYS A 38 28.86 -31.17 21.51
C LYS A 38 30.06 -30.29 21.14
N LYS A 39 31.10 -30.25 21.99
CA LYS A 39 32.37 -29.55 21.70
C LYS A 39 33.20 -30.30 20.64
N PRO A 40 33.85 -29.56 19.72
CA PRO A 40 35.28 -29.29 19.88
C PRO A 40 35.68 -27.80 19.76
N LYS A 41 36.96 -27.57 20.08
CA LYS A 41 37.77 -26.37 20.43
C LYS A 41 37.42 -24.97 19.87
N PRO A 42 37.79 -23.91 20.61
CA PRO A 42 37.41 -22.53 20.32
C PRO A 42 38.22 -21.99 19.14
N ALA A 43 37.52 -21.61 18.07
CA ALA A 43 37.99 -20.57 17.18
C ALA A 43 37.68 -19.22 17.87
N GLU A 44 38.56 -18.24 17.65
CA GLU A 44 38.42 -16.85 18.09
C GLU A 44 36.98 -16.35 17.88
N GLU A 45 36.49 -15.60 18.85
CA GLU A 45 35.21 -14.90 18.76
C GLU A 45 35.18 -14.08 17.46
N SER A 46 34.52 -14.60 16.43
CA SER A 46 34.09 -13.76 15.31
C SER A 46 33.00 -12.84 15.86
N ALA A 47 33.13 -11.57 15.53
CA ALA A 47 32.20 -10.49 15.87
C ALA A 47 30.85 -10.61 15.11
N ASP A 48 30.24 -11.80 15.10
CA ASP A 48 29.10 -12.14 14.23
C ASP A 48 27.71 -11.99 14.88
N ASP A 49 27.62 -11.50 16.11
CA ASP A 49 26.33 -11.25 16.80
C ASP A 49 26.14 -9.77 17.16
N ALA A 50 26.69 -8.84 16.36
CA ALA A 50 26.20 -7.47 16.34
C ALA A 50 24.78 -7.49 15.72
N ASP A 51 23.77 -7.77 16.55
CA ASP A 51 22.38 -7.84 16.11
C ASP A 51 21.96 -6.45 15.61
N HIS A 52 21.89 -6.29 14.29
CA HIS A 52 21.55 -5.04 13.57
C HIS A 52 20.11 -4.55 13.78
N VAL A 53 19.49 -5.02 14.86
CA VAL A 53 18.15 -4.73 15.31
C VAL A 53 18.26 -4.38 16.78
N ASP A 54 17.94 -3.13 17.14
CA ASP A 54 17.89 -2.78 18.55
C ASP A 54 16.81 -3.63 19.24
N GLY A 55 17.26 -4.54 20.11
CA GLY A 55 16.38 -5.44 20.86
C GLY A 55 15.31 -4.71 21.67
N ASN A 56 15.59 -3.46 22.05
CA ASN A 56 14.83 -2.64 22.99
C ASN A 56 14.08 -1.48 22.31
N ALA A 57 14.35 -1.16 21.05
CA ALA A 57 13.63 -0.11 20.34
C ALA A 57 12.16 -0.49 20.14
N LEU A 58 11.27 0.39 20.60
CA LEU A 58 9.82 0.23 20.46
C LEU A 58 9.43 0.26 18.98
N PRO A 59 8.48 -0.60 18.55
CA PRO A 59 7.95 -0.52 17.20
C PRO A 59 7.12 0.76 17.07
N ARG A 60 7.51 1.62 16.13
CA ARG A 60 6.81 2.87 15.74
C ARG A 60 6.15 2.74 14.38
N GLY A 61 6.74 1.94 13.50
CA GLY A 61 6.23 1.70 12.17
C GLY A 61 4.92 0.92 12.19
N VAL A 62 4.07 1.21 11.20
CA VAL A 62 2.73 0.62 11.06
C VAL A 62 2.65 -0.05 9.71
N LEU A 63 2.43 -1.37 9.69
CA LEU A 63 2.30 -2.17 8.47
C LEU A 63 0.92 -2.85 8.35
N GLY A 64 0.06 -2.69 9.35
CA GLY A 64 -1.32 -3.17 9.32
C GLY A 64 -2.29 -2.09 8.88
N LYS A 65 -3.26 -2.44 8.02
CA LYS A 65 -4.35 -1.55 7.63
C LYS A 65 -5.24 -1.23 8.84
N ASP A 66 -5.48 0.04 9.11
CA ASP A 66 -6.41 0.50 10.14
C ASP A 66 -7.72 1.03 9.52
N SER A 67 -8.68 1.43 10.37
CA SER A 67 -9.97 1.98 9.94
C SER A 67 -9.93 3.45 9.53
N SER A 68 -8.81 4.14 9.75
CA SER A 68 -8.63 5.57 9.49
C SER A 68 -7.85 5.87 8.21
N TYR A 69 -7.24 4.89 7.56
CA TYR A 69 -6.45 5.05 6.33
C TYR A 69 -7.12 5.92 5.25
N ALA A 70 -8.42 5.73 5.00
CA ALA A 70 -9.17 6.54 4.04
C ALA A 70 -9.27 8.02 4.48
N GLN A 71 -9.42 8.27 5.79
CA GLN A 71 -9.37 9.64 6.31
C GLN A 71 -7.95 10.22 6.19
N ASN A 72 -6.92 9.44 6.49
CA ASN A 72 -5.53 9.92 6.39
C ASN A 72 -5.20 10.34 4.95
N GLY A 73 -5.68 9.59 3.95
CA GLY A 73 -5.57 9.98 2.54
C GLY A 73 -6.34 11.28 2.23
N SER A 74 -7.56 11.42 2.73
CA SER A 74 -8.35 12.66 2.60
C SER A 74 -7.60 13.88 3.15
N ASP A 75 -7.09 13.76 4.37
CA ASP A 75 -6.38 14.84 5.06
C ASP A 75 -5.10 15.21 4.31
N TYR A 76 -4.41 14.21 3.75
CA TYR A 76 -3.20 14.42 2.96
C TYR A 76 -3.50 15.15 1.65
N ILE A 77 -4.54 14.74 0.90
CA ILE A 77 -4.96 15.40 -0.34
C ILE A 77 -5.38 16.87 -0.08
N ALA A 78 -5.98 17.16 1.08
CA ALA A 78 -6.34 18.51 1.50
C ALA A 78 -5.15 19.38 1.94
N SER A 79 -4.01 18.77 2.26
CA SER A 79 -2.79 19.50 2.68
C SER A 79 -2.10 20.20 1.50
N LEU A 80 -1.23 21.17 1.80
CA LEU A 80 -0.46 21.90 0.77
C LEU A 80 0.46 20.97 -0.05
N ASP A 81 1.00 19.94 0.60
CA ASP A 81 1.82 18.89 -0.01
C ASP A 81 0.97 17.76 -0.62
N GLY A 82 -0.35 17.93 -0.64
CA GLY A 82 -1.31 16.96 -1.12
C GLY A 82 -1.22 16.73 -2.62
N ARG A 83 -1.54 15.50 -3.01
CA ARG A 83 -1.55 15.03 -4.41
C ARG A 83 -2.47 15.87 -5.29
N ASP A 84 -1.90 16.46 -6.33
CA ASP A 84 -2.49 17.44 -7.23
C ASP A 84 -3.41 16.84 -8.30
N VAL A 85 -3.38 15.53 -8.52
CA VAL A 85 -4.27 14.84 -9.50
C VAL A 85 -5.76 15.13 -9.27
N TYR A 86 -6.18 15.37 -8.03
CA TYR A 86 -7.56 15.71 -7.67
C TYR A 86 -7.91 17.19 -7.89
N ARG A 87 -6.92 18.00 -8.28
CA ARG A 87 -7.05 19.45 -8.49
C ARG A 87 -7.03 19.85 -9.96
N VAL A 88 -6.61 18.92 -10.82
CA VAL A 88 -6.40 19.19 -12.24
C VAL A 88 -7.58 18.65 -13.05
N PHE A 89 -8.41 19.59 -13.52
CA PHE A 89 -9.57 19.34 -14.39
C PHE A 89 -9.32 19.83 -15.84
N ASP A 90 -8.06 20.07 -16.19
CA ASP A 90 -7.68 20.56 -17.52
C ASP A 90 -7.20 19.41 -18.40
N HIS A 91 -8.14 18.59 -18.84
CA HIS A 91 -7.86 17.54 -19.80
C HIS A 91 -8.95 17.47 -20.87
N SER A 92 -8.57 17.07 -22.08
CA SER A 92 -9.37 17.27 -23.30
C SER A 92 -10.69 16.47 -23.34
N TYR A 93 -10.89 15.54 -22.40
CA TYR A 93 -12.07 14.68 -22.32
C TYR A 93 -13.07 15.14 -21.24
N LEU A 94 -12.73 16.12 -20.39
CA LEU A 94 -13.68 16.72 -19.45
C LEU A 94 -14.76 17.55 -20.13
N ASP A 95 -14.53 18.03 -21.35
CA ASP A 95 -15.51 18.82 -22.11
C ASP A 95 -16.82 18.05 -22.36
N GLU A 96 -16.75 16.72 -22.43
CA GLU A 96 -17.92 15.84 -22.56
C GLU A 96 -18.66 15.62 -21.22
N ILE A 97 -18.01 15.91 -20.09
CA ILE A 97 -18.48 15.61 -18.71
C ILE A 97 -18.71 16.91 -17.90
N ARG A 98 -18.62 18.06 -18.57
CA ARG A 98 -18.25 19.36 -17.99
C ARG A 98 -19.25 19.96 -16.99
N ASP A 99 -20.53 19.60 -17.07
CA ASP A 99 -21.56 20.27 -16.25
C ASP A 99 -21.86 19.53 -14.93
N LEU A 100 -21.78 18.20 -14.90
CA LEU A 100 -22.06 17.41 -13.70
C LEU A 100 -20.86 17.45 -12.72
N VAL A 101 -19.64 17.43 -13.27
CA VAL A 101 -18.38 17.40 -12.52
C VAL A 101 -18.06 18.74 -11.87
N ARG A 102 -18.29 19.86 -12.57
CA ARG A 102 -17.98 21.20 -12.06
C ARG A 102 -18.65 21.54 -10.73
N GLN A 103 -19.89 21.10 -10.51
CA GLN A 103 -20.63 21.47 -9.29
C GLN A 103 -20.37 20.55 -8.10
N THR A 104 -19.80 19.36 -8.33
CA THR A 104 -19.75 18.30 -7.31
C THR A 104 -18.36 17.76 -7.06
N ALA A 105 -17.45 17.81 -8.03
CA ALA A 105 -16.12 17.20 -7.92
C ALA A 105 -14.97 18.21 -7.82
N GLU A 106 -15.23 19.52 -7.94
CA GLU A 106 -14.18 20.54 -7.86
C GLU A 106 -13.39 20.42 -6.54
N PHE A 107 -12.07 20.46 -6.62
CA PHE A 107 -11.19 20.40 -5.46
C PHE A 107 -9.86 21.13 -5.76
N PRO A 108 -9.28 21.90 -4.83
CA PRO A 108 -9.92 22.41 -3.63
C PRO A 108 -11.05 23.40 -3.98
N GLY A 109 -12.10 23.46 -3.15
CA GLY A 109 -13.19 24.44 -3.29
C GLY A 109 -14.60 23.86 -3.50
N GLY A 110 -14.73 22.58 -3.83
CA GLY A 110 -16.01 21.88 -3.85
C GLY A 110 -16.53 21.50 -2.46
N PRO A 111 -17.60 20.71 -2.40
CA PRO A 111 -18.29 20.37 -1.15
C PRO A 111 -17.36 19.72 -0.10
N PRO A 112 -17.57 19.98 1.21
CA PRO A 112 -16.73 19.45 2.29
C PRO A 112 -16.73 17.92 2.41
N GLU A 113 -17.71 17.25 1.79
CA GLU A 113 -17.79 15.79 1.70
C GLU A 113 -16.86 15.16 0.66
N ASN A 114 -16.30 15.93 -0.27
CA ASN A 114 -15.42 15.40 -1.31
C ASN A 114 -14.19 14.73 -0.73
N PHE A 115 -14.04 13.44 -1.04
CA PHE A 115 -12.99 12.56 -0.54
C PHE A 115 -12.88 12.47 0.98
N ASN A 116 -13.84 13.01 1.75
CA ASN A 116 -13.82 13.03 3.19
C ASN A 116 -14.79 11.98 3.77
N PRO A 117 -14.31 10.80 4.20
CA PRO A 117 -15.19 9.73 4.65
C PRO A 117 -15.91 10.03 5.97
N ARG A 118 -15.41 10.99 6.76
CA ARG A 118 -16.01 11.42 8.04
C ARG A 118 -16.93 12.63 7.90
N ALA A 119 -16.97 13.30 6.76
CA ALA A 119 -17.91 14.39 6.51
C ALA A 119 -19.36 13.89 6.65
N LYS A 120 -20.27 14.81 6.92
CA LYS A 120 -21.70 14.53 6.91
C LYS A 120 -22.28 14.90 5.56
N ASP A 121 -23.08 14.01 4.98
CA ASP A 121 -23.87 14.31 3.79
C ASP A 121 -25.06 15.24 4.11
N LYS A 122 -25.85 15.57 3.08
CA LYS A 122 -27.04 16.43 3.21
C LYS A 122 -28.09 15.87 4.17
N GLU A 123 -28.09 14.56 4.41
CA GLU A 123 -28.97 13.85 5.35
C GLU A 123 -28.35 13.71 6.75
N LYS A 124 -27.20 14.35 6.99
CA LYS A 124 -26.40 14.29 8.23
C LYS A 124 -25.84 12.90 8.54
N LYS A 125 -25.78 12.00 7.56
CA LYS A 125 -25.15 10.68 7.67
C LYS A 125 -23.68 10.76 7.29
N PRO A 126 -22.82 9.83 7.74
CA PRO A 126 -21.45 9.76 7.26
C PRO A 126 -21.42 9.64 5.73
N ALA A 127 -20.65 10.53 5.10
CA ALA A 127 -20.42 10.55 3.66
C ALA A 127 -19.78 9.23 3.19
N LEU A 128 -18.90 8.65 4.03
CA LEU A 128 -18.09 7.48 3.66
C LEU A 128 -17.37 7.77 2.33
N GLN A 129 -17.09 6.73 1.55
CA GLN A 129 -16.40 6.88 0.27
C GLN A 129 -17.37 7.10 -0.91
N LYS A 130 -18.28 8.08 -0.79
CA LYS A 130 -19.37 8.30 -1.77
C LYS A 130 -19.28 9.58 -2.59
N TYR A 131 -18.54 10.58 -2.11
CA TYR A 131 -18.47 11.90 -2.72
C TYR A 131 -17.03 12.23 -3.13
N PRO A 132 -16.80 12.85 -4.29
CA PRO A 132 -17.82 13.36 -5.24
C PRO A 132 -18.52 12.28 -6.07
N TYR A 133 -17.96 11.08 -6.08
CA TYR A 133 -18.51 9.86 -6.66
C TYR A 133 -18.15 8.69 -5.72
N ALA A 134 -18.71 7.48 -5.94
CA ALA A 134 -18.26 6.33 -5.17
C ALA A 134 -16.79 6.01 -5.46
N TRP A 135 -15.97 5.95 -4.42
CA TRP A 135 -14.52 5.75 -4.52
C TRP A 135 -14.03 4.74 -3.48
N GLU A 136 -12.79 4.30 -3.65
CA GLU A 136 -12.07 3.47 -2.69
C GLU A 136 -10.68 4.04 -2.42
N ALA A 137 -10.33 4.17 -1.13
CA ALA A 137 -8.95 4.42 -0.75
C ALA A 137 -8.12 3.16 -1.04
N HIS A 138 -7.09 3.34 -1.84
CA HIS A 138 -6.18 2.28 -2.26
C HIS A 138 -4.78 2.57 -1.72
N HIS A 139 -4.16 1.56 -1.10
CA HIS A 139 -2.77 1.63 -0.66
C HIS A 139 -1.85 1.45 -1.87
N ILE A 140 -1.03 2.45 -2.19
CA ILE A 140 -0.07 2.42 -3.30
C ILE A 140 0.92 1.28 -3.10
N LEU A 141 1.54 1.21 -1.92
CA LEU A 141 2.22 0.01 -1.44
C LEU A 141 1.22 -0.80 -0.61
N PRO A 142 0.71 -1.93 -1.12
CA PRO A 142 -0.31 -2.69 -0.42
C PRO A 142 0.31 -3.40 0.78
N GLY A 143 -0.44 -3.47 1.88
CA GLY A 143 0.03 -4.16 3.10
C GLY A 143 0.39 -5.62 2.84
N SER A 144 -0.29 -6.28 1.91
CA SER A 144 0.04 -7.64 1.46
C SER A 144 1.47 -7.79 0.95
N ALA A 145 2.07 -6.76 0.33
CA ALA A 145 3.43 -6.84 -0.19
C ALA A 145 4.50 -7.02 0.90
N PHE A 146 4.18 -6.66 2.15
CA PHE A 146 5.09 -6.85 3.29
C PHE A 146 5.03 -8.25 3.89
N TYR A 147 3.99 -9.05 3.59
CA TYR A 147 3.72 -10.32 4.27
C TYR A 147 3.51 -11.51 3.33
N TYR A 148 3.14 -11.27 2.07
CA TYR A 148 3.00 -12.34 1.09
C TYR A 148 4.38 -12.82 0.63
N GLU A 149 4.39 -14.00 0.03
CA GLU A 149 5.61 -14.63 -0.47
C GLU A 149 5.59 -14.66 -1.99
N LEU A 150 6.71 -14.25 -2.59
CA LEU A 150 7.01 -14.57 -3.99
C LEU A 150 7.47 -16.03 -4.09
N LYS A 151 7.65 -16.52 -5.32
CA LYS A 151 8.17 -17.89 -5.57
C LYS A 151 9.49 -18.18 -4.85
N ASP A 152 10.28 -17.14 -4.60
CA ASP A 152 11.60 -17.18 -3.98
C ASP A 152 11.61 -16.52 -2.58
N GLY A 153 10.45 -16.52 -1.90
CA GLY A 153 10.28 -16.08 -0.52
C GLY A 153 9.69 -14.68 -0.36
N PRO A 154 9.54 -14.19 0.88
CA PRO A 154 9.01 -12.85 1.15
C PRO A 154 9.96 -11.74 0.64
N ALA A 155 9.41 -10.56 0.41
CA ALA A 155 10.20 -9.41 -0.03
C ALA A 155 11.27 -9.00 1.02
N PHE A 156 10.90 -9.04 2.30
CA PHE A 156 11.77 -8.70 3.42
C PHE A 156 11.96 -9.90 4.34
N THR A 157 13.17 -10.03 4.91
CA THR A 157 13.43 -10.97 6.00
C THR A 157 12.82 -10.48 7.30
N TYR A 158 12.67 -11.37 8.29
CA TYR A 158 12.18 -11.01 9.62
C TYR A 158 12.98 -9.86 10.28
N LYS A 159 14.31 -9.87 10.15
CA LYS A 159 15.17 -8.81 10.71
C LYS A 159 14.88 -7.46 10.04
N GLN A 160 14.67 -7.45 8.73
CA GLN A 160 14.36 -6.24 7.97
C GLN A 160 12.94 -5.72 8.26
N LEU A 161 11.95 -6.61 8.42
CA LEU A 161 10.62 -6.22 8.87
C LEU A 161 10.67 -5.56 10.26
N ARG A 162 11.50 -6.08 11.17
CA ARG A 162 11.69 -5.45 12.48
C ARG A 162 12.35 -4.08 12.38
N LEU A 163 13.31 -3.90 11.47
CA LEU A 163 13.88 -2.58 11.19
C LEU A 163 12.83 -1.61 10.62
N ILE A 164 11.95 -2.06 9.72
CA ILE A 164 10.84 -1.24 9.22
C ILE A 164 9.94 -0.81 10.38
N LEU A 165 9.59 -1.73 11.28
CA LEU A 165 8.78 -1.43 12.46
C LEU A 165 9.50 -0.49 13.44
N GLN A 166 10.83 -0.39 13.41
CA GLN A 166 11.60 0.58 14.20
C GLN A 166 11.74 1.95 13.53
N SER A 167 11.40 2.05 12.24
CA SER A 167 11.31 3.32 11.53
C SER A 167 9.98 4.03 11.79
N GLU A 168 9.87 5.27 11.32
CA GLU A 168 8.63 6.07 11.35
C GLU A 168 7.69 5.74 10.17
N TYR A 169 7.96 4.66 9.41
CA TYR A 169 7.14 4.30 8.25
C TYR A 169 5.73 3.86 8.68
N ASN A 170 4.72 4.50 8.10
CA ASN A 170 3.32 4.19 8.38
C ASN A 170 2.57 3.91 7.07
N LEU A 171 2.21 2.64 6.86
CA LEU A 171 1.42 2.17 5.71
C LEU A 171 0.13 2.96 5.51
N ASN A 172 -0.50 3.41 6.60
CA ASN A 172 -1.76 4.16 6.56
C ASN A 172 -1.55 5.68 6.45
N HIS A 173 -0.30 6.15 6.30
CA HIS A 173 -0.04 7.56 6.04
C HIS A 173 -0.66 7.96 4.70
N GLY A 174 -1.29 9.14 4.63
CA GLY A 174 -2.04 9.55 3.43
C GLY A 174 -1.20 9.66 2.16
N HIS A 175 0.12 9.82 2.28
CA HIS A 175 1.07 9.76 1.16
C HIS A 175 1.04 8.42 0.41
N ASN A 176 0.75 7.32 1.11
CA ASN A 176 0.62 5.97 0.55
C ASN A 176 -0.81 5.66 0.06
N ILE A 177 -1.72 6.65 0.03
CA ILE A 177 -3.13 6.45 -0.30
C ILE A 177 -3.47 7.19 -1.59
N ILE A 178 -4.10 6.48 -2.52
CA ILE A 178 -4.73 7.06 -3.72
C ILE A 178 -6.23 6.74 -3.68
N MET A 179 -7.06 7.75 -3.89
CA MET A 179 -8.52 7.60 -4.01
C MET A 179 -8.85 7.24 -5.45
N LEU A 180 -9.30 6.01 -5.68
CA LEU A 180 -9.65 5.51 -7.00
C LEU A 180 -11.18 5.41 -7.14
N PRO A 181 -11.76 5.72 -8.31
CA PRO A 181 -13.18 5.52 -8.54
C PRO A 181 -13.58 4.05 -8.40
N ASP A 182 -14.75 3.80 -7.80
CA ASP A 182 -15.42 2.49 -7.78
C ASP A 182 -16.35 2.32 -8.99
N GLN A 183 -16.61 3.39 -9.73
CA GLN A 183 -17.57 3.40 -10.84
C GLN A 183 -16.95 3.87 -12.15
N ALA A 184 -17.20 3.15 -13.24
CA ALA A 184 -16.64 3.44 -14.56
C ALA A 184 -16.87 4.88 -15.04
N TRP A 185 -18.07 5.44 -14.85
CA TRP A 185 -18.38 6.81 -15.30
C TRP A 185 -17.52 7.87 -14.60
N ALA A 186 -16.96 7.56 -13.43
CA ALA A 186 -16.13 8.47 -12.65
C ALA A 186 -14.64 8.43 -13.02
N VAL A 187 -14.19 7.39 -13.74
CA VAL A 187 -12.80 7.25 -14.23
C VAL A 187 -12.29 8.48 -14.99
N PRO A 188 -13.02 9.02 -15.98
CA PRO A 188 -12.53 10.17 -16.73
C PRO A 188 -12.55 11.49 -15.94
N ILE A 189 -13.13 11.58 -14.74
CA ILE A 189 -13.25 12.84 -13.99
C ILE A 189 -11.87 13.36 -13.58
N HIS A 190 -11.13 12.55 -12.81
CA HIS A 190 -9.75 12.85 -12.40
C HIS A 190 -8.72 12.06 -13.20
N ALA A 191 -9.17 11.38 -14.28
CA ALA A 191 -8.34 10.51 -15.09
C ALA A 191 -7.64 9.41 -14.29
N LEU A 192 -8.39 8.75 -13.40
CA LEU A 192 -7.91 7.71 -12.49
C LEU A 192 -8.62 6.38 -12.77
N LEU A 193 -7.87 5.28 -12.84
CA LEU A 193 -8.42 3.95 -13.08
C LEU A 193 -9.40 3.51 -11.99
N GLN A 194 -10.36 2.67 -12.40
CA GLN A 194 -11.28 2.06 -11.45
C GLN A 194 -10.55 1.03 -10.56
N HIS A 195 -10.96 0.92 -9.30
CA HIS A 195 -10.48 -0.08 -8.35
C HIS A 195 -11.58 -1.08 -7.97
N PRO A 196 -11.81 -2.16 -8.75
CA PRO A 196 -12.89 -3.11 -8.51
C PRO A 196 -12.51 -4.25 -7.54
N GLY A 197 -11.35 -4.16 -6.87
CA GLY A 197 -10.85 -5.17 -5.94
C GLY A 197 -9.40 -5.56 -6.23
N ASP A 198 -9.05 -6.80 -5.90
CA ASP A 198 -7.67 -7.28 -5.88
C ASP A 198 -6.93 -7.11 -7.22
N HIS A 199 -5.65 -6.79 -7.09
CA HIS A 199 -4.71 -6.47 -8.15
C HIS A 199 -3.38 -7.26 -7.97
N PRO A 200 -3.40 -8.60 -8.23
CA PRO A 200 -2.27 -9.47 -7.95
C PRO A 200 -1.02 -9.16 -8.79
N LEU A 201 -1.16 -8.71 -10.05
CA LEU A 201 0.00 -8.42 -10.90
C LEU A 201 0.71 -7.15 -10.42
N TYR A 202 -0.05 -6.10 -10.14
CA TYR A 202 0.47 -4.91 -9.48
C TYR A 202 1.17 -5.25 -8.16
N THR A 203 0.53 -6.05 -7.31
CA THR A 203 1.09 -6.44 -6.00
C THR A 203 2.41 -7.19 -6.17
N GLN A 204 2.49 -8.12 -7.12
CA GLN A 204 3.71 -8.86 -7.41
C GLN A 204 4.85 -7.92 -7.84
N GLN A 205 4.58 -6.97 -8.74
CA GLN A 205 5.59 -6.00 -9.17
C GLN A 205 6.11 -5.18 -8.00
N VAL A 206 5.22 -4.69 -7.11
CA VAL A 206 5.61 -3.97 -5.89
C VAL A 206 6.52 -4.82 -5.01
N MET A 207 6.18 -6.10 -4.82
CA MET A 207 6.99 -7.03 -4.03
C MET A 207 8.39 -7.24 -4.62
N GLU A 208 8.52 -7.31 -5.95
CA GLU A 208 9.80 -7.47 -6.62
C GLU A 208 10.72 -6.25 -6.39
N GLU A 209 10.15 -5.05 -6.40
CA GLU A 209 10.89 -3.82 -6.09
C GLU A 209 11.23 -3.68 -4.61
N MET A 210 10.30 -4.05 -3.72
CA MET A 210 10.59 -4.18 -2.29
C MET A 210 11.73 -5.17 -2.05
N LYS A 211 11.80 -6.26 -2.82
CA LYS A 211 12.93 -7.20 -2.75
C LYS A 211 14.25 -6.56 -3.19
N ALA A 212 14.23 -5.65 -4.15
CA ALA A 212 15.41 -4.87 -4.50
C ALA A 212 15.86 -3.95 -3.36
N ILE A 213 14.91 -3.31 -2.65
CA ILE A 213 15.20 -2.54 -1.42
C ILE A 213 15.79 -3.46 -0.34
N SER A 214 15.17 -4.61 -0.11
CA SER A 214 15.65 -5.64 0.83
C SER A 214 17.10 -6.04 0.55
N ARG A 215 17.47 -6.31 -0.72
CA ARG A 215 18.85 -6.62 -1.09
C ARG A 215 19.81 -5.45 -0.83
N LYS A 216 19.38 -4.21 -1.08
CA LYS A 216 20.19 -3.02 -0.76
C LYS A 216 20.40 -2.90 0.74
N LEU A 217 19.34 -3.04 1.52
CA LEU A 217 19.38 -2.98 2.98
C LEU A 217 20.29 -4.08 3.55
N GLN A 218 20.21 -5.30 3.03
CA GLN A 218 21.07 -6.40 3.50
C GLN A 218 22.56 -6.07 3.31
N LYS A 219 22.95 -5.47 2.17
CA LYS A 219 24.34 -5.03 1.96
C LYS A 219 24.78 -3.96 2.96
N GLU A 220 23.86 -3.11 3.41
CA GLU A 220 24.17 -2.08 4.41
C GLU A 220 24.27 -2.65 5.82
N ILE A 221 23.44 -3.64 6.13
CA ILE A 221 23.51 -4.45 7.36
C ILE A 221 24.85 -5.17 7.40
N ASP A 222 25.22 -5.89 6.34
CA ASP A 222 26.48 -6.63 6.24
C ASP A 222 27.72 -5.72 6.29
N ALA A 223 27.57 -4.45 5.92
CA ALA A 223 28.61 -3.43 6.05
C ALA A 223 28.66 -2.77 7.46
N HIS A 224 27.91 -3.30 8.42
CA HIS A 224 27.78 -2.81 9.79
C HIS A 224 27.50 -1.31 9.90
N LYS A 225 26.62 -0.77 9.03
CA LYS A 225 26.17 0.62 9.15
C LYS A 225 25.38 0.83 10.43
N ASP A 226 25.40 2.08 10.91
CA ASP A 226 24.66 2.52 12.09
C ASP A 226 23.16 2.22 11.98
N HIS A 227 22.58 1.66 13.06
CA HIS A 227 21.20 1.21 13.08
C HIS A 227 20.19 2.35 12.89
N SER A 228 20.43 3.53 13.50
CA SER A 228 19.53 4.68 13.35
C SER A 228 19.53 5.19 11.90
N ALA A 229 20.69 5.19 11.26
CA ALA A 229 20.81 5.54 9.84
C ALA A 229 20.10 4.52 8.93
N LEU A 230 20.12 3.23 9.27
CA LEU A 230 19.39 2.19 8.53
C LEU A 230 17.87 2.38 8.62
N ALA A 231 17.34 2.73 9.80
CA ALA A 231 15.91 3.00 10.00
C ALA A 231 15.42 4.22 9.18
N THR A 232 16.21 5.29 9.14
CA THR A 232 15.91 6.46 8.29
C THR A 232 15.96 6.10 6.80
N ARG A 233 16.98 5.35 6.36
CA ARG A 233 17.11 4.94 4.96
C ARG A 233 15.97 4.05 4.48
N ILE A 234 15.52 3.11 5.31
CA ILE A 234 14.39 2.26 4.91
C ILE A 234 13.09 3.07 4.78
N PHE A 235 12.87 4.05 5.65
CA PHE A 235 11.77 4.99 5.49
C PHE A 235 11.87 5.74 4.15
N GLU A 236 13.04 6.28 3.81
CA GLU A 236 13.26 6.99 2.53
C GLU A 236 13.07 6.06 1.32
N HIS A 237 13.57 4.83 1.36
CA HIS A 237 13.34 3.83 0.32
C HIS A 237 11.86 3.47 0.18
N LEU A 238 11.19 3.30 1.33
CA LEU A 238 9.73 3.23 1.55
C LEU A 238 8.99 4.26 0.70
N LYS A 239 9.19 5.51 1.12
CA LYS A 239 8.57 6.70 0.57
C LYS A 239 8.88 6.87 -0.92
N ASN A 240 10.12 6.68 -1.34
CA ASN A 240 10.48 6.81 -2.76
C ASN A 240 9.80 5.75 -3.63
N LEU A 241 9.53 4.56 -3.09
CA LEU A 241 8.75 3.55 -3.78
C LEU A 241 7.28 3.96 -3.88
N GLU A 242 6.70 4.53 -2.83
CA GLU A 242 5.34 5.12 -2.87
C GLU A 242 5.24 6.19 -3.96
N GLU A 243 6.22 7.09 -4.05
CA GLU A 243 6.26 8.13 -5.09
C GLU A 243 6.34 7.54 -6.50
N LYS A 244 7.23 6.56 -6.69
CA LYS A 244 7.35 5.89 -7.99
C LYS A 244 6.03 5.24 -8.42
N TYR A 245 5.35 4.54 -7.53
CA TYR A 245 4.10 3.86 -7.87
C TYR A 245 2.91 4.82 -7.96
N TRP A 246 2.95 5.94 -7.24
CA TRP A 246 2.05 7.05 -7.48
C TRP A 246 2.12 7.49 -8.95
N ASP A 247 3.34 7.79 -9.44
CA ASP A 247 3.55 8.22 -10.82
C ASP A 247 3.08 7.16 -11.82
N VAL A 248 3.44 5.90 -11.60
CA VAL A 248 2.99 4.77 -12.44
C VAL A 248 1.46 4.72 -12.51
N LEU A 249 0.76 4.80 -11.38
CA LEU A 249 -0.71 4.73 -11.35
C LEU A 249 -1.35 5.93 -12.06
N VAL A 250 -0.82 7.14 -11.88
CA VAL A 250 -1.34 8.35 -12.52
C VAL A 250 -1.08 8.32 -14.03
N GLU A 251 0.14 8.00 -14.46
CA GLU A 251 0.50 7.89 -15.88
C GLU A 251 -0.31 6.80 -16.57
N LEU A 252 -0.40 5.62 -15.95
CA LEU A 252 -1.20 4.50 -16.46
C LEU A 252 -2.66 4.90 -16.62
N SER A 253 -3.22 5.60 -15.62
CA SER A 253 -4.62 6.01 -15.66
C SER A 253 -4.91 7.02 -16.77
N ARG A 254 -4.03 8.02 -16.93
CA ARG A 254 -4.14 9.00 -18.02
C ARG A 254 -4.04 8.35 -19.39
N ALA A 255 -3.08 7.44 -19.57
CA ALA A 255 -2.90 6.71 -20.84
C ALA A 255 -4.12 5.85 -21.18
N VAL A 256 -4.72 5.20 -20.19
CA VAL A 256 -5.94 4.41 -20.37
C VAL A 256 -7.11 5.30 -20.80
N VAL A 257 -7.36 6.39 -20.08
CA VAL A 257 -8.45 7.32 -20.39
C VAL A 257 -8.28 7.94 -21.77
N GLU A 258 -7.05 8.37 -22.12
CA GLU A 258 -6.74 8.89 -23.44
C GLU A 258 -6.97 7.85 -24.56
N SER A 259 -6.60 6.60 -24.33
CA SER A 259 -6.84 5.55 -25.32
C SER A 259 -8.33 5.26 -25.51
N VAL A 260 -9.08 5.13 -24.41
CA VAL A 260 -10.51 4.79 -24.43
C VAL A 260 -11.31 5.90 -25.11
N THR A 261 -10.99 7.16 -24.87
CA THR A 261 -11.61 8.31 -25.56
C THR A 261 -11.33 8.36 -27.06
N LYS A 262 -10.21 7.76 -27.51
CA LYS A 262 -9.92 7.53 -28.94
C LYS A 262 -10.57 6.26 -29.51
N GLY A 263 -11.46 5.61 -28.75
CA GLY A 263 -12.15 4.39 -29.15
C GLY A 263 -11.27 3.13 -29.13
N LYS A 264 -10.16 3.14 -28.37
CA LYS A 264 -9.21 2.02 -28.30
C LYS A 264 -8.95 1.59 -26.86
N GLN A 265 -8.78 0.30 -26.63
CA GLN A 265 -8.29 -0.18 -25.33
C GLN A 265 -6.78 0.04 -25.23
N TYR A 266 -6.33 0.59 -24.09
CA TYR A 266 -4.91 0.65 -23.74
C TYR A 266 -4.48 -0.72 -23.20
N VAL A 267 -3.37 -1.25 -23.71
CA VAL A 267 -2.87 -2.58 -23.33
C VAL A 267 -1.71 -2.42 -22.36
N HIS A 268 -1.90 -2.93 -21.14
CA HIS A 268 -0.88 -2.97 -20.09
C HIS A 268 -1.17 -4.12 -19.14
N GLU A 269 -0.14 -4.70 -18.51
CA GLU A 269 -0.31 -5.85 -17.62
C GLU A 269 -1.15 -5.53 -16.37
N PHE A 270 -1.05 -4.32 -15.82
CA PHE A 270 -1.86 -3.85 -14.70
C PHE A 270 -3.26 -3.34 -15.08
N VAL A 271 -3.68 -3.48 -16.34
CA VAL A 271 -4.98 -2.99 -16.80
C VAL A 271 -5.82 -4.14 -17.33
N ARG A 272 -7.02 -4.28 -16.78
CA ARG A 272 -8.04 -5.20 -17.29
C ARG A 272 -9.31 -4.45 -17.68
N TYR A 273 -10.02 -4.97 -18.68
CA TYR A 273 -11.32 -4.48 -19.16
C TYR A 273 -12.39 -5.53 -18.95
N ALA A 274 -13.65 -5.09 -18.81
CA ALA A 274 -14.76 -6.00 -18.62
C ALA A 274 -14.81 -7.00 -19.79
N PRO A 275 -15.08 -8.29 -19.54
CA PRO A 275 -15.31 -9.24 -20.62
C PRO A 275 -16.45 -8.73 -21.50
N LYS A 276 -16.34 -8.91 -22.82
CA LYS A 276 -17.39 -8.51 -23.78
C LYS A 276 -18.70 -9.30 -23.64
N ASP A 277 -18.80 -10.19 -22.66
CA ASP A 277 -20.03 -10.93 -22.37
C ASP A 277 -21.04 -9.99 -21.69
N THR A 278 -22.16 -9.75 -22.38
CA THR A 278 -23.29 -8.95 -21.90
C THR A 278 -23.93 -9.47 -20.60
N LYS A 279 -23.61 -10.70 -20.16
CA LYS A 279 -24.05 -11.26 -18.88
C LYS A 279 -23.06 -11.01 -17.73
N ALA A 280 -21.84 -10.58 -18.04
CA ALA A 280 -20.84 -10.27 -17.03
C ALA A 280 -21.28 -9.03 -16.24
N LYS A 281 -21.33 -9.16 -14.91
CA LYS A 281 -21.70 -8.07 -13.99
C LYS A 281 -20.60 -7.01 -13.83
N SER A 282 -19.41 -7.26 -14.36
CA SER A 282 -18.25 -6.37 -14.30
C SER A 282 -18.46 -5.11 -15.13
N ARG A 283 -18.19 -3.94 -14.54
CA ARG A 283 -18.49 -2.61 -15.11
C ARG A 283 -17.24 -1.72 -15.26
N TYR A 284 -16.10 -2.28 -15.69
CA TYR A 284 -14.85 -1.54 -15.87
C TYR A 284 -14.51 -1.31 -17.36
N ASP A 285 -15.45 -0.68 -18.08
CA ASP A 285 -15.33 -0.37 -19.52
C ASP A 285 -14.20 0.62 -19.83
N TRP A 286 -13.85 1.45 -18.84
CA TRP A 286 -12.75 2.40 -18.89
C TRP A 286 -11.40 1.79 -18.47
N GLY A 287 -11.36 0.48 -18.19
CA GLY A 287 -10.19 -0.17 -17.62
C GLY A 287 -10.16 -0.05 -16.09
N SER A 288 -9.54 -1.05 -15.46
CA SER A 288 -9.34 -1.11 -14.02
C SER A 288 -7.97 -1.67 -13.67
N LEU A 289 -7.48 -1.31 -12.49
CA LEU A 289 -6.25 -1.86 -11.94
C LEU A 289 -6.37 -3.38 -11.74
N TYR A 290 -5.29 -4.10 -12.05
CA TYR A 290 -5.14 -5.56 -11.96
C TYR A 290 -3.77 -6.01 -11.45
#